data_AF-K3Y7I2-F1
#
_entry.id   AF-K3Y7I2-F1
#
_cell.length_a   1.000
_cell.length_b   1.000
_cell.length_c   1.000
_cell.angle_alpha   90.00
_cell.angle_beta   90.00
_cell.angle_gamma   90.00
#
_symmetry.space_group_name_H-M   'P 1'
#
loop_
_entity.id
_entity.type
_entity.pdbx_description
1 polymer ?
#
loop_
_entity_poly.entity_id
_entity_poly.type
_entity_poly.pdbx_seq_one_letter_code
_entity_poly.pdbx_strand_id
1 'polypeptide(L)'
;MMIARRLLRSNASAQASSLVKYVTSTASLQGHTECLPDASVRHFSSAPSAQSDSTEENGFKGHGMLAPFTAGWQSNELHPLIIERSEGSYVYDINGNKYLDSLAGLWCTALGGSEPRLVKAATDQLNKLPFYHSFWNRTTRPSLDLAQEILSMFTAREMGKVFFTNSGSEANDSQVKLVWYYNNALGRPNKKKFIARTKAYHGSTLISASLTGLPALHQKFDLPAPFVLHTDCPHYWRYHLPGETEEEFATRLATNLENLILKEGPETIAAFIAEPVMGAGGVIPPPKTYFDKVQAVVKKYDILFIADEVITAFGRLGTMFGSDYYNIKPDLVSLAKALSNAYVPIGATLVSPEISDVIHSQSNKLGSFAHGFTYSGHPVACAVAIEALKIYRERDIPGHVKQIAPKFQDGIRAFADSPIIGEVRLYF
;
A
#
# COMPACT_ATOMS: atom_id res chain seq x y z
N MET A 1 0.40 -20.78 -59.97
CA MET A 1 -0.72 -21.75 -59.86
C MET A 1 -1.83 -21.05 -59.07
N MET A 2 -3.05 -20.86 -59.59
CA MET A 2 -4.13 -21.86 -59.78
C MET A 2 -4.38 -22.66 -58.48
N ILE A 3 -5.59 -22.73 -57.91
CA ILE A 3 -6.98 -22.64 -58.45
C ILE A 3 -7.86 -21.69 -57.60
N ALA A 4 -9.08 -21.33 -58.05
CA ALA A 4 -10.01 -20.45 -57.33
C ALA A 4 -11.51 -20.89 -57.35
N ARG A 5 -12.26 -20.50 -56.29
CA ARG A 5 -13.74 -20.32 -56.17
C ARG A 5 -14.71 -21.50 -56.41
N ARG A 6 -15.40 -21.94 -55.33
CA ARG A 6 -16.89 -21.93 -55.09
C ARG A 6 -17.15 -22.68 -53.75
N LEU A 7 -17.95 -22.25 -52.76
CA LEU A 7 -19.35 -21.74 -52.63
C LEU A 7 -20.46 -22.78 -52.84
N LEU A 8 -21.10 -23.24 -51.74
CA LEU A 8 -22.57 -23.23 -51.45
C LEU A 8 -22.95 -24.05 -50.17
N ARG A 9 -23.90 -23.53 -49.35
CA ARG A 9 -25.04 -24.13 -48.56
C ARG A 9 -25.00 -25.63 -48.11
N SER A 10 -25.63 -26.15 -47.04
CA SER A 10 -26.53 -25.75 -45.89
C SER A 10 -26.86 -27.06 -45.10
N ASN A 11 -27.35 -27.23 -43.85
CA ASN A 11 -27.94 -26.49 -42.68
C ASN A 11 -27.55 -27.28 -41.37
N ALA A 12 -27.73 -26.92 -40.09
CA ALA A 12 -28.42 -25.82 -39.35
C ALA A 12 -29.76 -26.14 -38.60
N SER A 13 -29.75 -27.04 -37.59
CA SER A 13 -30.83 -27.22 -36.56
C SER A 13 -30.35 -28.08 -35.35
N ALA A 14 -30.89 -28.04 -34.11
CA ALA A 14 -31.68 -27.04 -33.36
C ALA A 14 -31.80 -27.43 -31.85
N GLN A 15 -32.45 -26.57 -31.01
CA GLN A 15 -32.85 -26.76 -29.59
C GLN A 15 -31.72 -26.75 -28.53
N ALA A 16 -31.67 -25.92 -27.47
CA ALA A 16 -32.49 -24.82 -26.91
C ALA A 16 -33.67 -25.14 -25.95
N SER A 17 -33.48 -24.83 -24.65
CA SER A 17 -34.47 -24.51 -23.60
C SER A 17 -33.72 -24.14 -22.29
N SER A 18 -34.21 -23.33 -21.33
CA SER A 18 -35.36 -22.43 -21.27
C SER A 18 -35.06 -21.19 -20.40
N LEU A 19 -35.94 -20.19 -20.42
CA LEU A 19 -35.93 -18.99 -19.58
C LEU A 19 -37.24 -18.93 -18.78
N VAL A 20 -37.20 -18.48 -17.52
CA VAL A 20 -38.40 -18.15 -16.73
C VAL A 20 -38.27 -16.74 -16.18
N LYS A 21 -39.32 -15.94 -16.37
CA LYS A 21 -39.48 -14.58 -15.81
C LYS A 21 -40.43 -14.64 -14.62
N TYR A 22 -40.26 -13.73 -13.66
CA TYR A 22 -41.30 -13.41 -12.68
C TYR A 22 -41.58 -11.90 -12.66
N VAL A 23 -42.74 -11.53 -13.20
CA VAL A 23 -43.45 -10.26 -12.93
C VAL A 23 -44.94 -10.60 -13.00
N THR A 24 -45.69 -10.30 -11.95
CA THR A 24 -47.15 -10.40 -11.90
C THR A 24 -47.76 -9.16 -11.24
N SER A 25 -49.02 -8.89 -11.57
CA SER A 25 -49.65 -7.57 -11.45
C SER A 25 -50.29 -7.27 -10.09
N THR A 26 -50.32 -5.97 -9.80
CA THR A 26 -51.27 -5.23 -8.95
C THR A 26 -52.60 -5.92 -8.61
N ALA A 27 -53.01 -5.79 -7.35
CA ALA A 27 -54.41 -5.75 -6.94
C ALA A 27 -54.74 -4.35 -6.40
N SER A 28 -55.99 -3.90 -6.52
CA SER A 28 -56.44 -2.55 -6.16
C SER A 28 -57.28 -2.53 -4.88
N LEU A 29 -57.33 -1.37 -4.23
CA LEU A 29 -58.42 -0.97 -3.33
C LEU A 29 -58.71 0.52 -3.57
N GLN A 30 -59.99 0.85 -3.77
CA GLN A 30 -60.46 2.23 -3.93
C GLN A 30 -60.93 2.79 -2.57
N GLY A 31 -60.79 4.09 -2.36
CA GLY A 31 -61.14 4.74 -1.10
C GLY A 31 -61.39 6.24 -1.23
N HIS A 32 -62.56 6.60 -1.77
CA HIS A 32 -63.22 7.91 -1.72
C HIS A 32 -62.51 9.17 -2.27
N THR A 33 -63.15 9.71 -3.31
CA THR A 33 -63.01 11.10 -3.80
C THR A 33 -63.92 12.05 -3.03
N GLU A 34 -63.50 13.31 -2.89
CA GLU A 34 -64.37 14.49 -2.95
C GLU A 34 -63.65 15.64 -3.67
N CYS A 35 -64.36 16.65 -4.20
CA CYS A 35 -63.86 17.47 -5.31
C CYS A 35 -64.53 18.86 -5.43
N LEU A 36 -63.87 19.77 -6.19
CA LEU A 36 -64.35 21.08 -6.72
C LEU A 36 -64.46 22.27 -5.73
N PRO A 37 -64.47 23.54 -6.20
CA PRO A 37 -63.91 24.09 -7.46
C PRO A 37 -63.10 25.40 -7.36
N ASP A 38 -62.16 25.52 -8.30
CA ASP A 38 -61.80 26.68 -9.17
C ASP A 38 -62.34 28.12 -8.89
N ALA A 39 -61.42 29.10 -8.92
CA ALA A 39 -61.63 30.45 -9.48
C ALA A 39 -60.28 31.12 -9.86
N SER A 40 -60.24 31.99 -10.88
CA SER A 40 -59.00 32.57 -11.42
C SER A 40 -59.01 34.11 -11.55
N VAL A 41 -57.84 34.75 -11.37
CA VAL A 41 -57.51 36.11 -11.83
C VAL A 41 -56.03 36.17 -12.23
N ARG A 42 -55.69 36.97 -13.26
CA ARG A 42 -54.30 37.28 -13.68
C ARG A 42 -53.90 38.68 -13.21
N HIS A 43 -52.61 38.93 -12.95
CA HIS A 43 -51.81 39.94 -13.68
C HIS A 43 -50.34 39.96 -13.22
N PHE A 44 -49.46 40.54 -14.04
CA PHE A 44 -48.02 40.67 -13.78
C PHE A 44 -47.70 41.85 -12.84
N SER A 45 -46.69 41.67 -11.99
CA SER A 45 -45.82 42.75 -11.50
C SER A 45 -44.40 42.22 -11.28
N SER A 46 -43.42 43.11 -11.24
CA SER A 46 -42.00 42.79 -11.38
C SER A 46 -41.25 42.61 -10.05
N ALA A 47 -40.33 41.63 -10.04
CA ALA A 47 -39.18 41.50 -9.13
C ALA A 47 -39.47 41.41 -7.61
N PRO A 48 -39.42 40.19 -7.02
CA PRO A 48 -38.86 40.04 -5.70
C PRO A 48 -37.35 40.30 -5.79
N SER A 49 -36.81 41.15 -4.92
CA SER A 49 -35.36 41.25 -4.76
C SER A 49 -34.83 39.93 -4.19
N ALA A 50 -33.90 39.30 -4.88
CA ALA A 50 -33.18 38.14 -4.36
C ALA A 50 -32.22 38.60 -3.27
N GLN A 51 -32.73 38.74 -2.04
CA GLN A 51 -31.88 38.58 -0.87
C GLN A 51 -31.38 37.15 -0.90
N SER A 52 -30.13 36.98 -1.34
CA SER A 52 -29.39 35.77 -1.09
C SER A 52 -29.11 35.71 0.40
N ASP A 53 -29.96 34.99 1.14
CA ASP A 53 -29.57 34.39 2.42
C ASP A 53 -28.55 33.27 2.15
N SER A 54 -27.41 33.68 1.60
CA SER A 54 -26.19 32.89 1.53
C SER A 54 -25.52 32.96 2.91
N THR A 55 -26.18 32.39 3.91
CA THR A 55 -25.44 31.70 4.96
C THR A 55 -24.70 30.56 4.28
N GLU A 56 -23.47 30.82 3.87
CA GLU A 56 -22.59 29.78 3.35
C GLU A 56 -22.43 28.70 4.44
N GLU A 57 -23.07 27.54 4.24
CA GLU A 57 -22.72 26.35 5.00
C GLU A 57 -21.27 26.02 4.66
N ASN A 58 -20.34 26.43 5.53
CA ASN A 58 -18.89 26.26 5.40
C ASN A 58 -18.48 24.77 5.55
N GLY A 59 -19.06 23.89 4.74
CA GLY A 59 -19.04 22.46 4.95
C GLY A 59 -19.21 21.67 3.65
N PHE A 60 -18.24 20.80 3.38
CA PHE A 60 -18.11 20.06 2.12
C PHE A 60 -18.97 18.79 2.10
N LYS A 61 -20.27 18.92 2.39
CA LYS A 61 -21.24 17.82 2.28
C LYS A 61 -21.58 17.55 0.82
N GLY A 62 -21.56 16.29 0.39
CA GLY A 62 -21.71 15.94 -1.02
C GLY A 62 -20.47 16.25 -1.86
N HIS A 63 -19.27 16.15 -1.27
CA HIS A 63 -18.02 16.57 -1.93
C HIS A 63 -17.69 15.77 -3.20
N GLY A 64 -17.07 16.44 -4.19
CA GLY A 64 -16.68 15.82 -5.46
C GLY A 64 -15.53 14.80 -5.40
N MET A 65 -14.97 14.50 -4.22
CA MET A 65 -13.94 13.47 -4.06
C MET A 65 -14.53 12.06 -3.98
N LEU A 66 -14.01 11.14 -4.81
CA LEU A 66 -14.08 9.71 -4.55
C LEU A 66 -13.12 9.37 -3.40
N ALA A 67 -13.60 9.53 -2.17
CA ALA A 67 -12.76 9.42 -0.97
C ALA A 67 -12.28 7.97 -0.73
N PRO A 68 -10.97 7.74 -0.52
CA PRO A 68 -10.40 6.39 -0.42
C PRO A 68 -10.80 5.71 0.89
N PHE A 69 -11.24 4.45 0.80
CA PHE A 69 -11.78 3.65 1.92
C PHE A 69 -13.00 4.26 2.65
N THR A 70 -13.68 5.23 2.03
CA THR A 70 -14.91 5.85 2.54
C THR A 70 -16.15 5.24 1.89
N ALA A 71 -17.22 5.03 2.65
CA ALA A 71 -18.50 4.57 2.09
C ALA A 71 -19.27 5.75 1.45
N GLY A 72 -19.94 5.52 0.31
CA GLY A 72 -20.57 6.60 -0.47
C GLY A 72 -21.58 7.48 0.30
N TRP A 73 -22.30 6.93 1.28
CA TRP A 73 -23.18 7.73 2.15
C TRP A 73 -22.39 8.73 3.02
N GLN A 74 -21.17 8.39 3.43
CA GLN A 74 -20.32 9.27 4.25
C GLN A 74 -19.80 10.47 3.45
N SER A 75 -19.48 10.31 2.15
CA SER A 75 -19.11 11.42 1.27
C SER A 75 -20.31 12.26 0.82
N ASN A 76 -21.49 11.63 0.69
CA ASN A 76 -22.65 12.24 0.06
C ASN A 76 -23.59 12.94 1.06
N GLU A 77 -23.72 12.40 2.28
CA GLU A 77 -24.77 12.81 3.24
C GLU A 77 -24.21 13.51 4.48
N LEU A 78 -22.92 13.31 4.80
CA LEU A 78 -22.23 13.93 5.93
C LEU A 78 -21.29 15.06 5.47
N HIS A 79 -20.87 15.90 6.41
CA HIS A 79 -19.70 16.76 6.24
C HIS A 79 -18.43 15.99 6.65
N PRO A 80 -17.33 16.07 5.90
CA PRO A 80 -16.06 15.46 6.30
C PRO A 80 -15.42 16.22 7.47
N LEU A 81 -14.56 15.56 8.24
CA LEU A 81 -13.64 16.24 9.15
C LEU A 81 -12.49 16.85 8.32
N ILE A 82 -12.49 18.19 8.20
CA ILE A 82 -11.51 18.91 7.38
C ILE A 82 -10.36 19.38 8.26
N ILE A 83 -9.22 18.71 8.15
CA ILE A 83 -7.97 19.10 8.81
C ILE A 83 -7.34 20.28 8.05
N GLU A 84 -7.13 21.38 8.76
CA GLU A 84 -6.56 22.61 8.22
C GLU A 84 -5.02 22.63 8.36
N ARG A 85 -4.52 22.29 9.55
CA ARG A 85 -3.09 22.44 9.91
C ARG A 85 -2.61 21.37 10.88
N SER A 86 -1.29 21.24 11.00
CA SER A 86 -0.62 20.28 11.86
C SER A 86 0.57 20.89 12.61
N GLU A 87 0.93 20.32 13.75
CA GLU A 87 1.92 20.87 14.69
C GLU A 87 2.49 19.72 15.56
N GLY A 88 3.66 19.19 15.19
CA GLY A 88 4.19 17.98 15.82
C GLY A 88 3.21 16.81 15.70
N SER A 89 2.87 16.17 16.82
CA SER A 89 1.89 15.07 16.86
C SER A 89 0.41 15.51 16.90
N TYR A 90 0.11 16.80 16.69
CA TYR A 90 -1.26 17.31 16.70
C TYR A 90 -1.72 17.78 15.31
N VAL A 91 -3.01 17.62 15.05
CA VAL A 91 -3.72 18.20 13.91
C VAL A 91 -4.89 19.05 14.40
N TYR A 92 -5.32 20.01 13.59
CA TYR A 92 -6.43 20.91 13.89
C TYR A 92 -7.41 20.95 12.73
N ASP A 93 -8.71 20.96 13.02
CA ASP A 93 -9.74 21.17 11.99
C ASP A 93 -9.98 22.66 11.69
N ILE A 94 -10.77 22.94 10.65
CA ILE A 94 -11.20 24.30 10.27
C ILE A 94 -12.05 25.03 11.34
N ASN A 95 -12.46 24.35 12.41
CA ASN A 95 -13.16 24.95 13.55
C ASN A 95 -12.20 25.25 14.72
N GLY A 96 -10.92 24.92 14.58
CA GLY A 96 -9.88 25.07 15.61
C GLY A 96 -9.80 23.92 16.62
N ASN A 97 -10.59 22.85 16.47
CA ASN A 97 -10.54 21.68 17.36
C ASN A 97 -9.18 20.99 17.24
N LYS A 98 -8.54 20.70 18.38
CA LYS A 98 -7.22 20.06 18.45
C LYS A 98 -7.33 18.55 18.67
N TYR A 99 -6.73 17.76 17.80
CA TYR A 99 -6.69 16.29 17.88
C TYR A 99 -5.25 15.79 18.01
N LEU A 100 -5.03 14.77 18.86
CA LEU A 100 -3.79 14.02 18.88
C LEU A 100 -3.79 13.02 17.71
N ASP A 101 -2.87 13.20 16.76
CA ASP A 101 -2.68 12.26 15.65
C ASP A 101 -1.84 11.07 16.11
N SER A 102 -2.51 10.08 16.70
CA SER A 102 -1.90 8.83 17.15
C SER A 102 -1.58 7.85 16.01
N LEU A 103 -1.96 8.17 14.76
CA LEU A 103 -1.72 7.34 13.57
C LEU A 103 -0.53 7.85 12.73
N ALA A 104 -0.03 9.06 13.01
CA ALA A 104 0.93 9.78 12.19
C ALA A 104 0.44 9.91 10.72
N GLY A 105 -0.75 10.50 10.57
CA GLY A 105 -1.53 10.64 9.34
C GLY A 105 -2.01 9.29 8.84
N LEU A 106 -1.11 8.58 8.16
CA LEU A 106 -1.30 7.17 7.80
C LEU A 106 0.04 6.43 7.91
N TRP A 107 0.53 6.29 9.15
CA TRP A 107 1.80 5.65 9.54
C TRP A 107 3.06 6.39 9.05
N CYS A 108 2.96 7.66 8.65
CA CYS A 108 3.89 8.29 7.71
C CYS A 108 4.53 9.61 8.17
N THR A 109 3.88 10.41 9.02
CA THR A 109 4.44 11.67 9.57
C THR A 109 5.27 11.40 10.84
N ALA A 110 6.32 10.59 10.73
CA ALA A 110 7.18 10.18 11.85
C ALA A 110 7.88 11.33 12.62
N LEU A 111 8.10 12.48 11.99
CA LEU A 111 8.60 13.73 12.61
C LEU A 111 7.46 14.68 13.03
N GLY A 112 6.20 14.30 12.80
CA GLY A 112 5.03 15.16 12.95
C GLY A 112 4.82 16.16 11.81
N GLY A 113 3.86 17.05 12.03
CA GLY A 113 3.48 18.14 11.14
C GLY A 113 4.27 19.44 11.36
N SER A 114 4.36 20.25 10.30
CA SER A 114 5.03 21.57 10.24
C SER A 114 6.52 21.61 10.62
N GLU A 115 7.30 20.58 10.25
CA GLU A 115 8.77 20.59 10.32
C GLU A 115 9.36 21.57 9.28
N PRO A 116 9.93 22.71 9.70
CA PRO A 116 10.37 23.76 8.78
C PRO A 116 11.55 23.35 7.88
N ARG A 117 12.39 22.40 8.31
CA ARG A 117 13.51 21.91 7.49
C ARG A 117 13.04 21.23 6.20
N LEU A 118 11.98 20.43 6.28
CA LEU A 118 11.40 19.74 5.13
C LEU A 118 10.74 20.72 4.16
N VAL A 119 10.01 21.72 4.68
CA VAL A 119 9.45 22.81 3.88
C VAL A 119 10.57 23.57 3.16
N LYS A 120 11.65 23.94 3.88
CA LYS A 120 12.80 24.62 3.28
C LYS A 120 13.46 23.77 2.19
N ALA A 121 13.68 22.47 2.42
CA ALA A 121 14.25 21.57 1.42
C ALA A 121 13.38 21.47 0.14
N ALA A 122 12.05 21.50 0.29
CA ALA A 122 11.14 21.56 -0.84
C ALA A 122 11.26 22.88 -1.60
N THR A 123 11.19 24.03 -0.90
CA THR A 123 11.23 25.36 -1.50
C THR A 123 12.58 25.68 -2.16
N ASP A 124 13.70 25.34 -1.52
CA ASP A 124 15.06 25.49 -2.07
C ASP A 124 15.19 24.72 -3.40
N GLN A 125 14.68 23.49 -3.45
CA GLN A 125 14.77 22.66 -4.64
C GLN A 125 13.77 23.08 -5.73
N LEU A 126 12.56 23.54 -5.37
CA LEU A 126 11.62 24.16 -6.30
C LEU A 126 12.23 25.38 -6.98
N ASN A 127 12.84 26.29 -6.21
CA ASN A 127 13.50 27.49 -6.74
C ASN A 127 14.71 27.19 -7.64
N LYS A 128 15.35 26.02 -7.47
CA LYS A 128 16.54 25.61 -8.22
C LYS A 128 16.24 24.80 -9.49
N LEU A 129 15.34 23.83 -9.38
CA LEU A 129 14.86 22.98 -10.48
C LEU A 129 13.57 22.27 -9.99
N PRO A 130 12.37 22.74 -10.38
CA PRO A 130 11.11 22.13 -9.95
C PRO A 130 11.01 20.65 -10.36
N PHE A 131 11.35 20.34 -11.61
CA PHE A 131 11.27 18.99 -12.16
C PHE A 131 12.25 18.79 -13.32
N TYR A 132 12.84 17.60 -13.39
CA TYR A 132 13.34 16.99 -14.61
C TYR A 132 13.23 15.46 -14.48
N HIS A 133 13.19 14.74 -15.59
CA HIS A 133 12.92 13.30 -15.63
C HIS A 133 14.19 12.44 -15.45
N SER A 134 14.03 11.21 -14.93
CA SER A 134 15.13 10.25 -14.74
C SER A 134 15.19 9.15 -15.82
N PHE A 135 15.10 9.51 -17.11
CA PHE A 135 15.09 8.54 -18.22
C PHE A 135 16.30 8.73 -19.16
N TRP A 136 16.68 7.66 -19.85
CA TRP A 136 17.74 7.65 -20.88
C TRP A 136 19.09 8.20 -20.39
N ASN A 137 19.48 7.86 -19.16
CA ASN A 137 20.68 8.36 -18.48
C ASN A 137 20.74 9.91 -18.33
N ARG A 138 19.58 10.56 -18.23
CA ARG A 138 19.43 11.88 -17.58
C ARG A 138 18.83 11.66 -16.20
N THR A 139 19.24 12.47 -15.21
CA THR A 139 18.70 12.47 -13.84
C THR A 139 19.15 13.75 -13.11
N THR A 140 18.80 13.91 -11.83
CA THR A 140 19.15 15.09 -11.03
C THR A 140 20.10 14.74 -9.88
N ARG A 141 20.85 15.73 -9.37
CA ARG A 141 21.78 15.52 -8.25
C ARG A 141 21.08 15.00 -6.97
N PRO A 142 19.92 15.55 -6.53
CA PRO A 142 19.13 14.96 -5.43
C PRO A 142 18.75 13.49 -5.63
N SER A 143 18.43 13.07 -6.87
CA SER A 143 18.09 11.67 -7.19
C SER A 143 19.27 10.72 -6.94
N LEU A 144 20.48 11.17 -7.29
CA LEU A 144 21.72 10.41 -7.08
C LEU A 144 22.14 10.39 -5.60
N ASP A 145 22.06 11.55 -4.93
CA ASP A 145 22.40 11.67 -3.51
C ASP A 145 21.48 10.81 -2.64
N LEU A 146 20.16 10.83 -2.90
CA LEU A 146 19.22 9.99 -2.16
C LEU A 146 19.47 8.49 -2.39
N ALA A 147 19.80 8.09 -3.62
CA ALA A 147 20.12 6.70 -3.91
C ALA A 147 21.36 6.24 -3.12
N GLN A 148 22.42 7.05 -3.09
CA GLN A 148 23.63 6.76 -2.32
C GLN A 148 23.37 6.71 -0.81
N GLU A 149 22.60 7.68 -0.30
CA GLU A 149 22.22 7.80 1.11
C GLU A 149 21.41 6.58 1.58
N ILE A 150 20.37 6.18 0.84
CA ILE A 150 19.56 4.98 1.12
C ILE A 150 20.42 3.71 1.14
N LEU A 151 21.31 3.52 0.14
CA LEU A 151 22.17 2.34 0.07
C LEU A 151 23.22 2.30 1.19
N SER A 152 23.69 3.45 1.67
CA SER A 152 24.59 3.52 2.83
C SER A 152 23.90 3.33 4.18
N MET A 153 22.58 3.61 4.25
CA MET A 153 21.79 3.49 5.48
C MET A 153 21.26 2.07 5.70
N PHE A 154 20.93 1.34 4.62
CA PHE A 154 20.38 -0.01 4.73
C PHE A 154 21.48 -1.05 4.99
N THR A 155 21.60 -1.51 6.25
CA THR A 155 22.70 -2.38 6.70
C THR A 155 22.33 -3.85 6.85
N ALA A 156 21.06 -4.23 6.72
CA ALA A 156 20.63 -5.61 6.92
C ALA A 156 21.27 -6.60 5.91
N ARG A 157 21.47 -6.16 4.66
CA ARG A 157 22.27 -6.79 3.58
C ARG A 157 22.80 -5.68 2.66
N GLU A 158 23.92 -5.91 1.98
CA GLU A 158 24.37 -5.07 0.86
C GLU A 158 23.31 -5.02 -0.26
N MET A 159 23.02 -3.82 -0.75
CA MET A 159 22.10 -3.56 -1.86
C MET A 159 22.82 -2.78 -2.96
N GLY A 160 22.55 -3.09 -4.23
CA GLY A 160 23.31 -2.58 -5.38
C GLY A 160 22.69 -1.36 -6.08
N LYS A 161 21.36 -1.21 -6.05
CA LYS A 161 20.63 -0.14 -6.77
C LYS A 161 19.35 0.29 -6.03
N VAL A 162 18.88 1.51 -6.33
CA VAL A 162 17.57 2.05 -5.93
C VAL A 162 16.79 2.43 -7.18
N PHE A 163 15.51 2.04 -7.24
CA PHE A 163 14.56 2.46 -8.27
C PHE A 163 13.42 3.25 -7.62
N PHE A 164 13.17 4.49 -8.06
CA PHE A 164 12.23 5.40 -7.41
C PHE A 164 10.80 5.36 -7.99
N THR A 165 9.82 5.46 -7.10
CA THR A 165 8.37 5.51 -7.36
C THR A 165 7.73 6.68 -6.62
N ASN A 166 6.41 6.84 -6.68
CA ASN A 166 5.68 7.89 -5.93
C ASN A 166 5.01 7.33 -4.66
N SER A 167 4.85 6.00 -4.59
CA SER A 167 4.11 5.28 -3.55
C SER A 167 4.66 3.87 -3.31
N GLY A 168 4.30 3.27 -2.16
CA GLY A 168 4.60 1.87 -1.84
C GLY A 168 3.89 0.87 -2.77
N SER A 169 2.67 1.19 -3.24
CA SER A 169 1.95 0.37 -4.23
C SER A 169 2.74 0.22 -5.53
N GLU A 170 3.26 1.33 -6.07
CA GLU A 170 4.12 1.29 -7.27
C GLU A 170 5.47 0.63 -7.02
N ALA A 171 6.02 0.72 -5.79
CA ALA A 171 7.23 -0.01 -5.43
C ALA A 171 6.98 -1.52 -5.49
N ASN A 172 5.87 -2.00 -4.92
CA ASN A 172 5.49 -3.42 -4.96
C ASN A 172 5.05 -3.91 -6.35
N ASP A 173 4.47 -3.08 -7.20
CA ASP A 173 4.27 -3.41 -8.62
C ASP A 173 5.59 -3.48 -9.39
N SER A 174 6.55 -2.60 -9.06
CA SER A 174 7.89 -2.59 -9.65
C SER A 174 8.69 -3.81 -9.23
N GLN A 175 8.60 -4.23 -7.97
CA GLN A 175 9.14 -5.49 -7.44
C GLN A 175 8.71 -6.69 -8.29
N VAL A 176 7.41 -6.84 -8.58
CA VAL A 176 6.89 -7.93 -9.41
C VAL A 176 7.48 -7.91 -10.82
N LYS A 177 7.56 -6.73 -11.46
CA LYS A 177 8.19 -6.57 -12.78
C LYS A 177 9.69 -6.92 -12.76
N LEU A 178 10.43 -6.47 -11.73
CA LEU A 178 11.87 -6.72 -11.58
C LEU A 178 12.16 -8.21 -11.42
N VAL A 179 11.44 -8.90 -10.53
CA VAL A 179 11.55 -10.35 -10.29
C VAL A 179 11.18 -11.18 -11.52
N TRP A 180 10.14 -10.78 -12.27
CA TRP A 180 9.80 -11.43 -13.54
C TRP A 180 10.87 -11.21 -14.62
N TYR A 181 11.43 -10.00 -14.70
CA TYR A 181 12.52 -9.67 -15.64
C TYR A 181 13.79 -10.47 -15.32
N TYR A 182 14.17 -10.54 -14.05
CA TYR A 182 15.25 -11.37 -13.52
C TYR A 182 15.09 -12.86 -13.88
N ASN A 183 13.93 -13.46 -13.60
CA ASN A 183 13.68 -14.86 -13.92
C ASN A 183 13.61 -15.11 -15.44
N ASN A 184 13.08 -14.19 -16.24
CA ASN A 184 13.14 -14.28 -17.71
C ASN A 184 14.58 -14.22 -18.23
N ALA A 185 15.42 -13.32 -17.70
CA ALA A 185 16.82 -13.17 -18.08
C ALA A 185 17.66 -14.41 -17.78
N LEU A 186 17.33 -15.13 -16.70
CA LEU A 186 17.93 -16.41 -16.32
C LEU A 186 17.33 -17.62 -17.06
N GLY A 187 16.45 -17.42 -18.04
CA GLY A 187 15.83 -18.52 -18.80
C GLY A 187 14.80 -19.34 -18.01
N ARG A 188 14.18 -18.74 -16.97
CA ARG A 188 13.22 -19.39 -16.05
C ARG A 188 11.79 -18.83 -16.25
N PRO A 189 11.17 -18.98 -17.43
CA PRO A 189 9.92 -18.30 -17.78
C PRO A 189 8.72 -18.72 -16.91
N ASN A 190 8.76 -19.88 -16.26
CA ASN A 190 7.69 -20.36 -15.38
C ASN A 190 7.80 -19.83 -13.94
N LYS A 191 8.99 -19.39 -13.51
CA LYS A 191 9.26 -18.92 -12.15
C LYS A 191 8.71 -17.50 -11.98
N LYS A 192 7.41 -17.41 -11.66
CA LYS A 192 6.58 -16.19 -11.74
C LYS A 192 5.56 -16.00 -10.60
N LYS A 193 5.20 -17.05 -9.85
CA LYS A 193 4.24 -16.93 -8.75
C LYS A 193 4.83 -16.17 -7.57
N PHE A 194 3.99 -15.50 -6.79
CA PHE A 194 4.34 -14.76 -5.59
C PHE A 194 3.60 -15.34 -4.39
N ILE A 195 4.29 -15.50 -3.26
CA ILE A 195 3.64 -15.83 -1.98
C ILE A 195 3.65 -14.58 -1.11
N ALA A 196 2.46 -14.02 -0.88
CA ALA A 196 2.19 -13.06 0.20
C ALA A 196 1.56 -13.81 1.39
N ARG A 197 1.08 -13.08 2.39
CA ARG A 197 0.47 -13.65 3.61
C ARG A 197 -0.96 -13.16 3.78
N THR A 198 -1.84 -13.99 4.32
CA THR A 198 -3.16 -13.55 4.79
C THR A 198 -2.98 -12.41 5.81
N LYS A 199 -3.84 -11.38 5.78
CA LYS A 199 -3.73 -10.11 6.51
C LYS A 199 -2.61 -9.14 6.10
N ALA A 200 -1.67 -9.50 5.25
CA ALA A 200 -0.63 -8.54 4.80
C ALA A 200 -1.23 -7.34 4.05
N TYR A 201 -0.55 -6.20 4.04
CA TYR A 201 -0.88 -5.06 3.18
C TYR A 201 0.33 -4.61 2.38
N HIS A 202 0.22 -4.68 1.05
CA HIS A 202 1.28 -4.35 0.10
C HIS A 202 0.91 -3.22 -0.87
N GLY A 203 -0.34 -2.77 -0.88
CA GLY A 203 -0.80 -1.64 -1.69
C GLY A 203 -2.20 -1.82 -2.26
N SER A 204 -2.55 -0.93 -3.19
CA SER A 204 -3.91 -0.79 -3.75
C SER A 204 -3.97 -0.58 -5.28
N THR A 205 -2.87 -0.83 -6.01
CA THR A 205 -2.92 -1.04 -7.47
C THR A 205 -3.28 -2.50 -7.78
N LEU A 206 -3.62 -2.87 -9.02
CA LEU A 206 -4.07 -4.25 -9.34
C LEU A 206 -3.13 -5.35 -8.82
N ILE A 207 -1.82 -5.18 -8.98
CA ILE A 207 -0.83 -6.17 -8.55
C ILE A 207 -0.59 -6.08 -7.04
N SER A 208 -0.30 -4.89 -6.49
CA SER A 208 -0.09 -4.73 -5.04
C SER A 208 -1.33 -5.04 -4.17
N ALA A 209 -2.55 -4.81 -4.68
CA ALA A 209 -3.80 -5.24 -4.05
C ALA A 209 -3.98 -6.76 -4.12
N SER A 210 -3.51 -7.42 -5.19
CA SER A 210 -3.46 -8.89 -5.23
C SER A 210 -2.51 -9.44 -4.16
N LEU A 211 -1.34 -8.80 -3.96
CA LEU A 211 -0.41 -9.15 -2.89
C LEU A 211 -1.01 -8.89 -1.50
N THR A 212 -1.73 -7.79 -1.30
CA THR A 212 -2.49 -7.51 -0.05
C THR A 212 -3.44 -8.67 0.29
N GLY A 213 -3.33 -9.21 1.50
CA GLY A 213 -4.14 -10.34 2.02
C GLY A 213 -5.40 -9.91 2.77
N LEU A 214 -6.06 -8.83 2.31
CA LEU A 214 -7.24 -8.24 2.95
C LEU A 214 -8.44 -8.25 1.98
N PRO A 215 -9.52 -9.01 2.25
CA PRO A 215 -10.63 -9.20 1.31
C PRO A 215 -11.31 -7.92 0.80
N ALA A 216 -11.28 -6.83 1.58
CA ALA A 216 -11.85 -5.54 1.18
C ALA A 216 -11.15 -4.90 -0.03
N LEU A 217 -9.89 -5.27 -0.34
CA LEU A 217 -9.18 -4.85 -1.55
C LEU A 217 -9.39 -5.83 -2.73
N HIS A 218 -10.08 -6.95 -2.52
CA HIS A 218 -10.38 -7.94 -3.56
C HIS A 218 -11.85 -7.91 -4.00
N GLN A 219 -12.75 -7.63 -3.07
CA GLN A 219 -14.19 -7.64 -3.28
C GLN A 219 -14.60 -6.62 -4.36
N LYS A 220 -15.17 -7.13 -5.47
CA LYS A 220 -15.56 -6.35 -6.68
C LYS A 220 -14.41 -5.81 -7.55
N PHE A 221 -13.18 -6.31 -7.36
CA PHE A 221 -12.02 -5.97 -8.20
C PHE A 221 -11.42 -7.16 -8.97
N ASP A 222 -12.03 -8.35 -8.87
CA ASP A 222 -11.59 -9.61 -9.49
C ASP A 222 -10.14 -10.00 -9.16
N LEU A 223 -9.75 -9.77 -7.89
CA LEU A 223 -8.43 -10.09 -7.32
C LEU A 223 -8.55 -11.24 -6.29
N PRO A 224 -7.44 -11.92 -5.92
CA PRO A 224 -6.07 -11.75 -6.39
C PRO A 224 -5.84 -12.25 -7.82
N ALA A 225 -4.90 -11.62 -8.52
CA ALA A 225 -4.43 -12.09 -9.83
C ALA A 225 -3.84 -13.51 -9.74
N PRO A 226 -4.04 -14.40 -10.74
CA PRO A 226 -3.77 -15.85 -10.61
C PRO A 226 -2.32 -16.29 -10.32
N PHE A 227 -1.35 -15.39 -10.34
CA PHE A 227 0.04 -15.67 -9.96
C PHE A 227 0.34 -15.37 -8.49
N VAL A 228 -0.60 -14.77 -7.75
CA VAL A 228 -0.43 -14.46 -6.33
C VAL A 228 -1.11 -15.52 -5.47
N LEU A 229 -0.40 -15.97 -4.46
CA LEU A 229 -0.82 -16.92 -3.44
C LEU A 229 -0.70 -16.26 -2.05
N HIS A 230 -1.56 -16.65 -1.12
CA HIS A 230 -1.46 -16.23 0.28
C HIS A 230 -1.17 -17.44 1.17
N THR A 231 -0.08 -17.38 1.94
CA THR A 231 0.18 -18.31 3.05
C THR A 231 -0.48 -17.80 4.35
N ASP A 232 -0.24 -18.49 5.45
CA ASP A 232 -0.83 -18.19 6.76
C ASP A 232 -0.53 -16.78 7.27
N CYS A 233 -1.42 -16.28 8.12
CA CYS A 233 -1.19 -15.05 8.89
C CYS A 233 -0.36 -15.38 10.15
N PRO A 234 0.78 -14.70 10.40
CA PRO A 234 1.63 -14.90 11.57
C PRO A 234 1.05 -14.27 12.86
N HIS A 235 -0.26 -14.37 13.09
CA HIS A 235 -0.90 -13.83 14.30
C HIS A 235 -1.13 -14.94 15.34
N TYR A 236 -0.16 -15.14 16.24
CA TYR A 236 -0.16 -16.20 17.25
C TYR A 236 -1.46 -16.27 18.07
N TRP A 237 -1.86 -15.16 18.72
CA TRP A 237 -3.08 -15.11 19.53
C TRP A 237 -4.34 -15.57 18.79
N ARG A 238 -4.44 -15.31 17.48
CA ARG A 238 -5.60 -15.68 16.65
C ARG A 238 -5.53 -17.10 16.06
N TYR A 239 -4.34 -17.62 15.78
CA TYR A 239 -4.16 -18.81 14.92
C TYR A 239 -3.29 -19.93 15.52
N HIS A 240 -2.81 -19.81 16.76
CA HIS A 240 -2.19 -20.94 17.48
C HIS A 240 -3.20 -22.06 17.76
N LEU A 241 -2.71 -23.29 17.90
CA LEU A 241 -3.48 -24.45 18.36
C LEU A 241 -3.44 -24.55 19.90
N PRO A 242 -4.44 -25.20 20.54
CA PRO A 242 -4.42 -25.40 21.99
C PRO A 242 -3.15 -26.12 22.47
N GLY A 243 -2.35 -25.45 23.29
CA GLY A 243 -1.07 -25.96 23.82
C GLY A 243 0.15 -25.75 22.92
N GLU A 244 0.00 -25.19 21.72
CA GLU A 244 1.10 -24.84 20.82
C GLU A 244 1.81 -23.57 21.30
N THR A 245 3.13 -23.64 21.51
CA THR A 245 3.95 -22.47 21.85
C THR A 245 4.20 -21.56 20.64
N GLU A 246 4.62 -20.33 20.89
CA GLU A 246 4.95 -19.34 19.85
C GLU A 246 6.01 -19.84 18.86
N GLU A 247 7.01 -20.59 19.32
CA GLU A 247 8.05 -21.16 18.46
C GLU A 247 7.57 -22.39 17.68
N GLU A 248 6.66 -23.20 18.23
CA GLU A 248 6.01 -24.31 17.51
C GLU A 248 5.06 -23.78 16.43
N PHE A 249 4.28 -22.74 16.75
CA PHE A 249 3.48 -22.00 15.78
C PHE A 249 4.34 -21.46 14.63
N ALA A 250 5.47 -20.81 14.94
CA ALA A 250 6.44 -20.37 13.94
C ALA A 250 7.00 -21.53 13.08
N THR A 251 7.21 -22.71 13.66
CA THR A 251 7.58 -23.93 12.91
C THR A 251 6.46 -24.37 11.98
N ARG A 252 5.22 -24.48 12.48
CA ARG A 252 4.05 -24.87 11.67
C ARG A 252 3.83 -23.94 10.48
N LEU A 253 3.98 -22.62 10.67
CA LEU A 253 3.84 -21.67 9.56
C LEU A 253 4.93 -21.85 8.49
N ALA A 254 6.17 -22.15 8.90
CA ALA A 254 7.26 -22.45 7.95
C ALA A 254 7.01 -23.77 7.21
N THR A 255 6.51 -24.81 7.89
CA THR A 255 6.08 -26.08 7.27
C THR A 255 4.91 -25.88 6.31
N ASN A 256 3.93 -25.04 6.65
CA ASN A 256 2.81 -24.71 5.75
C ASN A 256 3.26 -23.92 4.51
N LEU A 257 4.21 -23.00 4.66
CA LEU A 257 4.86 -22.32 3.54
C LEU A 257 5.61 -23.31 2.63
N GLU A 258 6.39 -24.24 3.21
CA GLU A 258 7.09 -25.28 2.46
C GLU A 258 6.12 -26.22 1.72
N ASN A 259 5.03 -26.64 2.37
CA ASN A 259 3.97 -27.44 1.75
C ASN A 259 3.30 -26.71 0.58
N LEU A 260 3.06 -25.40 0.71
CA LEU A 260 2.54 -24.57 -0.40
C LEU A 260 3.55 -24.49 -1.56
N ILE A 261 4.84 -24.30 -1.25
CA ILE A 261 5.91 -24.25 -2.25
C ILE A 261 6.02 -25.58 -3.02
N LEU A 262 5.97 -26.71 -2.32
CA LEU A 262 6.01 -28.05 -2.91
C LEU A 262 4.77 -28.37 -3.75
N LYS A 263 3.56 -28.02 -3.26
CA LYS A 263 2.29 -28.21 -3.99
C LYS A 263 2.27 -27.47 -5.33
N GLU A 264 2.80 -26.25 -5.34
CA GLU A 264 2.67 -25.32 -6.46
C GLU A 264 3.80 -25.45 -7.50
N GLY A 265 4.84 -26.25 -7.22
CA GLY A 265 6.07 -26.33 -8.02
C GLY A 265 7.07 -25.24 -7.61
N PRO A 266 8.18 -25.55 -6.92
CA PRO A 266 9.17 -24.57 -6.48
C PRO A 266 9.83 -23.79 -7.64
N GLU A 267 9.91 -24.42 -8.81
CA GLU A 267 10.34 -23.82 -10.08
C GLU A 267 9.33 -22.82 -10.67
N THR A 268 8.10 -22.76 -10.14
CA THR A 268 7.09 -21.76 -10.53
C THR A 268 7.04 -20.55 -9.62
N ILE A 269 7.57 -20.61 -8.39
CA ILE A 269 7.49 -19.52 -7.40
C ILE A 269 8.76 -18.65 -7.47
N ALA A 270 8.58 -17.35 -7.64
CA ALA A 270 9.66 -16.40 -7.87
C ALA A 270 10.10 -15.66 -6.59
N ALA A 271 9.14 -15.26 -5.76
CA ALA A 271 9.40 -14.50 -4.55
C ALA A 271 8.36 -14.72 -3.44
N PHE A 272 8.78 -14.47 -2.21
CA PHE A 272 7.96 -14.32 -1.02
C PHE A 272 8.02 -12.85 -0.57
N ILE A 273 6.88 -12.25 -0.19
CA ILE A 273 6.82 -10.86 0.27
C ILE A 273 6.24 -10.75 1.69
N ALA A 274 6.92 -9.97 2.53
CA ALA A 274 6.52 -9.74 3.91
C ALA A 274 6.88 -8.34 4.44
N GLU A 275 5.90 -7.65 5.02
CA GLU A 275 6.14 -6.60 6.01
C GLU A 275 6.79 -7.23 7.26
N PRO A 276 7.87 -6.66 7.84
CA PRO A 276 8.48 -7.14 9.08
C PRO A 276 7.51 -7.13 10.28
N VAL A 277 6.55 -6.20 10.30
CA VAL A 277 5.36 -6.19 11.17
C VAL A 277 4.18 -5.80 10.29
N MET A 278 3.08 -6.57 10.30
CA MET A 278 1.92 -6.21 9.45
C MET A 278 1.26 -4.94 10.00
N GLY A 279 1.22 -3.87 9.22
CA GLY A 279 0.64 -2.60 9.63
C GLY A 279 -0.88 -2.63 9.53
N ALA A 280 -1.41 -2.38 8.33
CA ALA A 280 -2.86 -2.33 8.09
C ALA A 280 -3.58 -3.69 8.26
N GLY A 281 -2.83 -4.79 8.36
CA GLY A 281 -3.35 -6.10 8.80
C GLY A 281 -3.89 -6.11 10.23
N GLY A 282 -3.44 -5.17 11.07
CA GLY A 282 -3.92 -4.97 12.43
C GLY A 282 -2.82 -4.77 13.48
N VAL A 283 -1.62 -4.27 13.11
CA VAL A 283 -0.41 -4.22 13.95
C VAL A 283 -0.09 -5.61 14.50
N ILE A 284 0.39 -6.51 13.62
CA ILE A 284 0.67 -7.91 13.96
C ILE A 284 2.19 -8.14 13.88
N PRO A 285 2.89 -8.23 15.02
CA PRO A 285 4.25 -8.75 15.08
C PRO A 285 4.26 -10.24 14.66
N PRO A 286 5.34 -10.71 14.00
CA PRO A 286 5.52 -12.13 13.74
C PRO A 286 5.84 -12.88 15.05
N PRO A 287 5.58 -14.19 15.14
CA PRO A 287 6.00 -14.97 16.29
C PRO A 287 7.53 -15.13 16.32
N LYS A 288 8.08 -15.28 17.53
CA LYS A 288 9.50 -15.57 17.77
C LYS A 288 10.01 -16.68 16.84
N THR A 289 11.21 -16.52 16.27
CA THR A 289 11.86 -17.40 15.25
C THR A 289 11.20 -17.49 13.87
N TYR A 290 10.08 -16.79 13.60
CA TYR A 290 9.37 -16.87 12.32
C TYR A 290 10.25 -16.54 11.12
N PHE A 291 10.94 -15.38 11.14
CA PHE A 291 11.71 -14.95 9.98
C PHE A 291 12.97 -15.78 9.75
N ASP A 292 13.60 -16.36 10.78
CA ASP A 292 14.70 -17.31 10.59
C ASP A 292 14.22 -18.57 9.85
N LYS A 293 13.09 -19.13 10.30
CA LYS A 293 12.46 -20.33 9.72
C LYS A 293 11.96 -20.09 8.30
N VAL A 294 11.28 -18.96 8.05
CA VAL A 294 10.79 -18.57 6.72
C VAL A 294 11.95 -18.30 5.75
N GLN A 295 13.02 -17.60 6.18
CA GLN A 295 14.19 -17.37 5.35
C GLN A 295 14.88 -18.68 4.95
N ALA A 296 14.99 -19.64 5.88
CA ALA A 296 15.53 -20.97 5.58
C ALA A 296 14.69 -21.70 4.50
N VAL A 297 13.36 -21.67 4.61
CA VAL A 297 12.45 -22.27 3.62
C VAL A 297 12.56 -21.62 2.25
N VAL A 298 12.46 -20.29 2.12
CA VAL A 298 12.51 -19.66 0.78
C VAL A 298 13.88 -19.81 0.11
N LYS A 299 14.97 -19.74 0.90
CA LYS A 299 16.34 -19.96 0.41
C LYS A 299 16.58 -21.38 -0.10
N LYS A 300 15.97 -22.41 0.52
CA LYS A 300 16.04 -23.81 0.08
C LYS A 300 15.51 -24.03 -1.35
N TYR A 301 14.63 -23.16 -1.84
CA TYR A 301 13.93 -23.29 -3.12
C TYR A 301 14.25 -22.18 -4.14
N ASP A 302 15.31 -21.39 -3.91
CA ASP A 302 15.66 -20.24 -4.75
C ASP A 302 14.47 -19.28 -4.95
N ILE A 303 13.78 -18.96 -3.85
CA ILE A 303 12.66 -18.01 -3.82
C ILE A 303 13.19 -16.72 -3.19
N LEU A 304 13.11 -15.61 -3.93
CA LEU A 304 13.61 -14.32 -3.49
C LEU A 304 12.80 -13.79 -2.29
N PHE A 305 13.46 -13.18 -1.31
CA PHE A 305 12.80 -12.55 -0.18
C PHE A 305 12.62 -11.04 -0.43
N ILE A 306 11.37 -10.58 -0.37
CA ILE A 306 11.02 -9.16 -0.45
C ILE A 306 10.59 -8.66 0.94
N ALA A 307 11.34 -7.71 1.49
CA ALA A 307 10.93 -7.00 2.71
C ALA A 307 10.10 -5.75 2.34
N ASP A 308 8.86 -5.69 2.82
CA ASP A 308 8.02 -4.50 2.67
C ASP A 308 8.20 -3.57 3.88
N GLU A 309 9.19 -2.69 3.77
CA GLU A 309 9.61 -1.74 4.81
C GLU A 309 8.81 -0.42 4.77
N VAL A 310 7.73 -0.35 3.98
CA VAL A 310 6.89 0.85 3.76
C VAL A 310 6.27 1.43 5.05
N ILE A 311 6.24 0.67 6.15
CA ILE A 311 5.83 1.13 7.50
C ILE A 311 6.97 1.05 8.52
N THR A 312 7.82 0.02 8.44
CA THR A 312 8.79 -0.34 9.48
C THR A 312 10.14 0.38 9.37
N ALA A 313 10.44 1.00 8.24
CA ALA A 313 11.63 1.83 8.06
C ALA A 313 11.61 3.14 8.89
N PHE A 314 12.78 3.77 8.95
CA PHE A 314 13.05 5.10 9.47
C PHE A 314 12.68 5.27 10.95
N GLY A 315 13.10 4.29 11.77
CA GLY A 315 13.01 4.35 13.23
C GLY A 315 11.75 3.75 13.85
N ARG A 316 10.76 3.32 13.05
CA ARG A 316 9.43 2.92 13.55
C ARG A 316 9.48 1.86 14.64
N LEU A 317 10.33 0.84 14.52
CA LEU A 317 10.48 -0.25 15.50
C LEU A 317 11.62 -0.01 16.52
N GLY A 318 12.14 1.21 16.64
CA GLY A 318 13.35 1.49 17.41
C GLY A 318 14.66 1.04 16.73
N THR A 319 14.59 0.51 15.52
CA THR A 319 15.69 0.26 14.59
C THR A 319 15.49 1.09 13.32
N MET A 320 16.53 1.25 12.49
CA MET A 320 16.38 2.02 11.25
C MET A 320 15.50 1.29 10.23
N PHE A 321 15.58 -0.05 10.15
CA PHE A 321 14.68 -0.89 9.38
C PHE A 321 14.14 -2.05 10.22
N GLY A 322 12.96 -2.58 9.86
CA GLY A 322 12.42 -3.78 10.51
C GLY A 322 13.25 -5.04 10.21
N SER A 323 13.99 -5.04 9.11
CA SER A 323 14.97 -6.05 8.72
C SER A 323 16.17 -6.10 9.68
N ASP A 324 16.52 -4.98 10.32
CA ASP A 324 17.53 -4.96 11.39
C ASP A 324 16.96 -5.61 12.67
N TYR A 325 15.70 -5.32 13.01
CA TYR A 325 15.01 -5.83 14.20
C TYR A 325 14.81 -7.36 14.14
N TYR A 326 14.34 -7.87 12.99
CA TYR A 326 14.01 -9.28 12.78
C TYR A 326 15.08 -10.07 12.00
N ASN A 327 16.29 -9.51 11.84
CA ASN A 327 17.40 -10.14 11.12
C ASN A 327 17.04 -10.67 9.72
N ILE A 328 16.24 -9.90 8.97
CA ILE A 328 15.81 -10.24 7.61
C ILE A 328 16.93 -9.89 6.62
N LYS A 329 17.22 -10.79 5.68
CA LYS A 329 18.24 -10.66 4.62
C LYS A 329 17.56 -10.65 3.24
N PRO A 330 16.82 -9.59 2.90
CA PRO A 330 16.05 -9.53 1.67
C PRO A 330 16.95 -9.50 0.43
N ASP A 331 16.39 -9.86 -0.73
CA ASP A 331 16.99 -9.58 -2.05
C ASP A 331 16.46 -8.24 -2.62
N LEU A 332 15.27 -7.81 -2.19
CA LEU A 332 14.64 -6.56 -2.58
C LEU A 332 13.88 -5.93 -1.40
N VAL A 333 13.81 -4.58 -1.35
CA VAL A 333 13.13 -3.85 -0.25
C VAL A 333 12.23 -2.75 -0.80
N SER A 334 10.99 -2.64 -0.32
CA SER A 334 10.08 -1.53 -0.65
C SER A 334 10.06 -0.47 0.45
N LEU A 335 10.16 0.80 0.09
CA LEU A 335 10.15 1.97 0.97
C LEU A 335 9.15 3.02 0.47
N ALA A 336 8.50 3.74 1.39
CA ALA A 336 7.68 4.94 1.12
C ALA A 336 7.40 5.65 2.47
N LYS A 337 6.24 6.33 2.59
CA LYS A 337 5.71 6.94 3.83
C LYS A 337 6.73 7.87 4.53
N ALA A 338 7.40 7.37 5.58
CA ALA A 338 8.37 8.13 6.35
C ALA A 338 9.63 8.50 5.54
N LEU A 339 9.88 7.88 4.37
CA LEU A 339 10.96 8.26 3.45
C LEU A 339 11.02 9.77 3.16
N SER A 340 9.87 10.46 3.08
CA SER A 340 9.76 11.92 2.96
C SER A 340 8.99 12.57 4.11
N ASN A 341 8.81 11.84 5.22
CA ASN A 341 7.84 12.18 6.28
C ASN A 341 6.40 12.43 5.76
N ALA A 342 6.06 11.89 4.58
CA ALA A 342 4.87 12.20 3.77
C ALA A 342 4.68 13.64 3.27
N TYR A 343 5.70 14.52 3.34
CA TYR A 343 5.54 15.92 2.92
C TYR A 343 5.45 16.07 1.39
N VAL A 344 5.92 15.06 0.66
CA VAL A 344 5.86 14.93 -0.80
C VAL A 344 5.81 13.43 -1.17
N PRO A 345 5.01 13.00 -2.16
CA PRO A 345 4.94 11.60 -2.56
C PRO A 345 6.29 11.05 -3.06
N ILE A 346 6.77 9.97 -2.45
CA ILE A 346 7.92 9.19 -2.91
C ILE A 346 7.83 7.75 -2.39
N GLY A 347 8.32 6.82 -3.20
CA GLY A 347 8.67 5.47 -2.81
C GLY A 347 9.98 5.03 -3.47
N ALA A 348 10.49 3.88 -3.05
CA ALA A 348 11.70 3.28 -3.58
C ALA A 348 11.65 1.75 -3.51
N THR A 349 12.28 1.11 -4.48
CA THR A 349 12.66 -0.31 -4.45
C THR A 349 14.17 -0.40 -4.40
N LEU A 350 14.74 -0.99 -3.35
CA LEU A 350 16.15 -1.38 -3.32
C LEU A 350 16.28 -2.75 -3.98
N VAL A 351 17.39 -2.97 -4.68
CA VAL A 351 17.69 -4.18 -5.45
C VAL A 351 19.08 -4.68 -5.07
N SER A 352 19.22 -5.96 -4.72
CA SER A 352 20.53 -6.56 -4.40
C SER A 352 21.50 -6.53 -5.59
N PRO A 353 22.83 -6.65 -5.37
CA PRO A 353 23.82 -6.67 -6.44
C PRO A 353 23.54 -7.76 -7.50
N GLU A 354 23.17 -8.97 -7.08
CA GLU A 354 22.96 -10.13 -7.95
C GLU A 354 21.78 -9.91 -8.92
N ILE A 355 20.70 -9.28 -8.43
CA ILE A 355 19.54 -8.92 -9.27
C ILE A 355 19.89 -7.72 -10.17
N SER A 356 20.62 -6.73 -9.65
CA SER A 356 21.12 -5.57 -10.40
C SER A 356 21.95 -5.99 -11.62
N ASP A 357 22.87 -6.94 -11.46
CA ASP A 357 23.79 -7.35 -12.51
C ASP A 357 23.09 -8.17 -13.61
N VAL A 358 22.12 -9.01 -13.24
CA VAL A 358 21.23 -9.69 -14.20
C VAL A 358 20.37 -8.69 -14.96
N ILE A 359 19.83 -7.65 -14.29
CA ILE A 359 19.09 -6.57 -14.97
C ILE A 359 20.00 -5.82 -15.94
N HIS A 360 21.21 -5.44 -15.52
CA HIS A 360 22.18 -4.75 -16.36
C HIS A 360 22.51 -5.58 -17.61
N SER A 361 22.95 -6.83 -17.42
CA SER A 361 23.28 -7.78 -18.48
C SER A 361 22.14 -7.98 -19.49
N GLN A 362 20.90 -8.13 -19.01
CA GLN A 362 19.75 -8.30 -19.90
C GLN A 362 19.32 -6.99 -20.58
N SER A 363 19.41 -5.85 -19.90
CA SER A 363 19.07 -4.54 -20.48
C SER A 363 20.03 -4.15 -21.61
N ASN A 364 21.31 -4.51 -21.50
CA ASN A 364 22.30 -4.34 -22.56
C ASN A 364 21.93 -5.16 -23.82
N LYS A 365 21.49 -6.41 -23.64
CA LYS A 365 21.04 -7.30 -24.74
C LYS A 365 19.75 -6.81 -25.41
N LEU A 366 18.86 -6.16 -24.66
CA LEU A 366 17.59 -5.61 -25.15
C LEU A 366 17.67 -4.13 -25.57
N GLY A 367 18.84 -3.49 -25.45
CA GLY A 367 19.07 -2.07 -25.72
C GLY A 367 18.45 -1.09 -24.70
N SER A 368 17.61 -1.55 -23.76
CA SER A 368 17.07 -0.73 -22.68
C SER A 368 16.47 -1.54 -21.52
N PHE A 369 16.37 -0.90 -20.35
CA PHE A 369 15.49 -1.34 -19.26
C PHE A 369 14.16 -0.57 -19.35
N ALA A 370 13.12 -1.21 -19.87
CA ALA A 370 11.83 -0.59 -20.18
C ALA A 370 10.87 -0.52 -18.97
N HIS A 371 11.28 0.15 -17.89
CA HIS A 371 10.42 0.46 -16.74
C HIS A 371 10.84 1.78 -16.07
N GLY A 372 9.85 2.57 -15.65
CA GLY A 372 10.03 3.92 -15.10
C GLY A 372 8.70 4.68 -15.07
N PHE A 373 8.55 5.60 -14.13
CA PHE A 373 7.40 6.52 -14.04
C PHE A 373 7.87 7.95 -14.34
N THR A 374 7.01 8.82 -14.88
CA THR A 374 7.38 10.20 -15.26
C THR A 374 8.10 10.97 -14.15
N TYR A 375 7.69 10.75 -12.90
CA TYR A 375 8.22 11.39 -11.70
C TYR A 375 9.21 10.52 -10.91
N SER A 376 9.69 9.38 -11.46
CA SER A 376 10.72 8.55 -10.83
C SER A 376 11.97 9.40 -10.50
N GLY A 377 12.27 9.53 -9.20
CA GLY A 377 13.39 10.32 -8.70
C GLY A 377 13.19 11.83 -8.79
N HIS A 378 11.94 12.32 -8.72
CA HIS A 378 11.59 13.75 -8.76
C HIS A 378 12.49 14.59 -7.82
N PRO A 379 13.15 15.66 -8.30
CA PRO A 379 14.21 16.34 -7.54
C PRO A 379 13.74 16.87 -6.18
N VAL A 380 12.57 17.54 -6.14
CA VAL A 380 11.96 18.05 -4.89
C VAL A 380 11.67 16.92 -3.90
N ALA A 381 11.11 15.80 -4.38
CA ALA A 381 10.80 14.65 -3.53
C ALA A 381 12.07 14.03 -2.93
N CYS A 382 13.14 13.96 -3.74
CA CYS A 382 14.43 13.45 -3.29
C CYS A 382 15.11 14.39 -2.28
N ALA A 383 15.03 15.71 -2.48
CA ALA A 383 15.60 16.71 -1.57
C ALA A 383 14.93 16.70 -0.18
N VAL A 384 13.59 16.60 -0.14
CA VAL A 384 12.83 16.48 1.12
C VAL A 384 13.15 15.15 1.81
N ALA A 385 13.24 14.05 1.07
CA ALA A 385 13.61 12.75 1.62
C ALA A 385 15.03 12.77 2.22
N ILE A 386 16.03 13.31 1.52
CA ILE A 386 17.39 13.50 2.06
C ILE A 386 17.35 14.28 3.39
N GLU A 387 16.55 15.34 3.48
CA GLU A 387 16.46 16.13 4.71
C GLU A 387 15.75 15.37 5.85
N ALA A 388 14.71 14.58 5.55
CA ALA A 388 14.07 13.69 6.52
C ALA A 388 15.07 12.64 7.05
N LEU A 389 15.83 11.99 6.16
CA LEU A 389 16.87 11.01 6.49
C LEU A 389 17.97 11.59 7.39
N LYS A 390 18.33 12.86 7.23
CA LYS A 390 19.23 13.55 8.17
C LYS A 390 18.58 13.73 9.53
N ILE A 391 17.37 14.27 9.59
CA ILE A 391 16.66 14.55 10.85
C ILE A 391 16.45 13.25 11.66
N TYR A 392 16.14 12.13 11.01
CA TYR A 392 16.03 10.82 11.68
C TYR A 392 17.33 10.38 12.38
N ARG A 393 18.50 10.75 11.85
CA ARG A 393 19.81 10.51 12.47
C ARG A 393 20.15 11.55 13.54
N GLU A 394 20.01 12.83 13.21
CA GLU A 394 20.37 13.95 14.10
C GLU A 394 19.56 13.96 15.40
N ARG A 395 18.31 13.48 15.38
CA ARG A 395 17.45 13.34 16.56
C ARG A 395 17.48 11.96 17.21
N ASP A 396 18.30 11.02 16.70
CA ASP A 396 18.28 9.59 17.01
C ASP A 396 16.86 9.04 17.21
N ILE A 397 16.04 9.11 16.16
CA ILE A 397 14.65 8.63 16.23
C ILE A 397 14.55 7.13 16.61
N PRO A 398 15.42 6.22 16.16
CA PRO A 398 15.47 4.85 16.67
C PRO A 398 15.70 4.77 18.20
N GLY A 399 16.65 5.53 18.74
CA GLY A 399 16.92 5.59 20.18
C GLY A 399 15.80 6.26 20.98
N HIS A 400 15.21 7.34 20.47
CA HIS A 400 14.05 8.01 21.06
C HIS A 400 12.85 7.08 21.15
N VAL A 401 12.55 6.33 20.08
CA VAL A 401 11.47 5.33 20.05
C VAL A 401 11.72 4.24 21.11
N LYS A 402 12.94 3.71 21.21
CA LYS A 402 13.33 2.78 22.29
C LYS A 402 13.15 3.37 23.70
N GLN A 403 13.43 4.66 23.88
CA GLN A 403 13.31 5.34 25.18
C GLN A 403 11.85 5.49 25.63
N ILE A 404 10.95 5.88 24.74
CA ILE A 404 9.52 6.11 25.07
C ILE A 404 8.70 4.80 25.09
N ALA A 405 9.18 3.77 24.39
CA ALA A 405 8.46 2.53 24.14
C ALA A 405 7.93 1.82 25.40
N PRO A 406 8.72 1.57 26.47
CA PRO A 406 8.20 0.86 27.64
C PRO A 406 7.00 1.56 28.28
N LYS A 407 7.08 2.88 28.47
CA LYS A 407 5.99 3.70 29.02
C LYS A 407 4.75 3.67 28.13
N PHE A 408 4.91 3.65 26.80
CA PHE A 408 3.79 3.48 25.88
C PHE A 408 3.18 2.07 25.98
N GLN A 409 4.01 1.03 26.11
CA GLN A 409 3.52 -0.33 26.30
C GLN A 409 2.71 -0.48 27.58
N ASP A 410 3.22 0.01 28.71
CA ASP A 410 2.56 -0.10 30.01
C ASP A 410 1.23 0.66 30.02
N GLY A 411 1.17 1.82 29.35
CA GLY A 411 -0.05 2.60 29.19
C GLY A 411 -1.16 1.88 28.40
N ILE A 412 -0.83 1.01 27.45
CA ILE A 412 -1.83 0.19 26.75
C ILE A 412 -2.11 -1.13 27.50
N ARG A 413 -1.09 -1.75 28.12
CA ARG A 413 -1.24 -2.94 28.97
C ARG A 413 -2.17 -2.70 30.16
N ALA A 414 -2.25 -1.47 30.67
CA ALA A 414 -3.19 -1.08 31.72
C ALA A 414 -4.68 -1.31 31.37
N PHE A 415 -5.01 -1.56 30.10
CA PHE A 415 -6.37 -1.92 29.65
C PHE A 415 -6.56 -3.43 29.38
N ALA A 416 -5.55 -4.28 29.58
CA ALA A 416 -5.59 -5.70 29.19
C ALA A 416 -6.69 -6.51 29.89
N ASP A 417 -7.04 -6.16 31.13
CA ASP A 417 -8.13 -6.80 31.90
C ASP A 417 -9.54 -6.33 31.49
N SER A 418 -9.66 -5.46 30.48
CA SER A 418 -10.95 -4.95 30.01
C SER A 418 -11.75 -6.03 29.26
N PRO A 419 -13.02 -6.28 29.60
CA PRO A 419 -13.81 -7.38 29.02
C PRO A 419 -14.13 -7.24 27.52
N ILE A 420 -13.74 -6.12 26.89
CA ILE A 420 -13.87 -5.89 25.44
C ILE A 420 -12.51 -6.02 24.69
N ILE A 421 -11.40 -6.25 25.40
CA ILE A 421 -10.06 -6.37 24.82
C ILE A 421 -9.59 -7.82 24.90
N GLY A 422 -9.56 -8.50 23.75
CA GLY A 422 -9.06 -9.87 23.67
C GLY A 422 -7.53 -9.99 23.66
N GLU A 423 -6.82 -8.94 23.23
CA GLU A 423 -5.36 -8.92 23.06
C GLU A 423 -4.83 -7.47 23.05
N VAL A 424 -3.74 -7.23 23.77
CA VAL A 424 -2.88 -6.05 23.62
C VAL A 424 -1.57 -6.49 22.94
N ARG A 425 -1.21 -5.88 21.81
CA ARG A 425 0.01 -6.20 21.04
C ARG A 425 0.74 -4.93 20.58
N LEU A 426 2.04 -4.88 20.88
CA LEU A 426 2.97 -3.75 20.71
C LEU A 426 4.37 -4.30 20.39
N TYR A 427 5.30 -3.47 19.90
CA TYR A 427 6.47 -3.95 19.13
C TYR A 427 7.83 -3.35 19.55
N PHE A 428 8.19 -3.44 20.84
CA PHE A 428 9.49 -2.94 21.36
C PHE A 428 10.04 -3.81 22.50
#